data_AF-A0A7C4XDH3-F1
#
_entry.id   AF-A0A7C4XDH3-F1
#
_cell.length_a   1.000
_cell.length_b   1.000
_cell.length_c   1.000
_cell.angle_alpha   90.00
_cell.angle_beta   90.00
_cell.angle_gamma   90.00
#
_symmetry.space_group_name_H-M   'P 1'
#
loop_
_entity.id
_entity.type
_entity.pdbx_description
1 polymer ?
#
loop_
_entity_poly.entity_id
_entity_poly.type
_entity_poly.pdbx_seq_one_letter_code
_entity_poly.pdbx_strand_id
1 'polypeptide(L)'
;VFGALGGIIIAVDAGFTNADYWRSQITFFLYVVLIVGGVASVLGPILGSMVFWFVFQASDSLLRQAVDEGVFGDAITSTDVGPIRLALVGLTLMLLMIFRPQGILGNRQEALVDDR
;
A
#
# COMPACT_ATOMS: atom_id res chain seq x y z
N VAL A 1 -4.97 -12.25 -20.36
CA VAL A 1 -5.80 -11.29 -21.15
C VAL A 1 -6.25 -10.11 -20.28
N PHE A 2 -6.97 -10.34 -19.18
CA PHE A 2 -7.44 -9.24 -18.30
C PHE A 2 -6.31 -8.36 -17.71
N GLY A 3 -5.20 -8.96 -17.27
CA GLY A 3 -4.06 -8.18 -16.76
C GLY A 3 -3.39 -7.29 -17.81
N ALA A 4 -3.38 -7.71 -19.08
CA ALA A 4 -2.84 -6.91 -20.18
C ALA A 4 -3.75 -5.71 -20.49
N LEU A 5 -5.07 -5.89 -20.43
CA LEU A 5 -6.04 -4.79 -20.57
C LEU A 5 -5.92 -3.78 -19.41
N GLY A 6 -5.73 -4.25 -18.18
CA GLY A 6 -5.46 -3.38 -17.04
C GLY A 6 -4.17 -2.57 -17.22
N GLY A 7 -3.11 -3.19 -17.74
CA GLY A 7 -1.85 -2.51 -18.05
C GLY A 7 -1.98 -1.42 -19.11
N ILE A 8 -2.81 -1.64 -20.14
CA ILE A 8 -3.06 -0.65 -21.20
C ILE A 8 -3.81 0.57 -20.66
N ILE A 9 -4.83 0.37 -19.81
CA ILE A 9 -5.60 1.48 -19.22
C ILE A 9 -4.70 2.35 -18.34
N ILE A 10 -3.85 1.74 -17.50
CA ILE A 10 -2.90 2.45 -16.65
C ILE A 10 -1.86 3.22 -17.47
N ALA A 11 -1.35 2.61 -18.55
CA ALA A 11 -0.35 3.24 -19.42
C ALA A 11 -0.90 4.46 -20.17
N VAL A 12 -2.19 4.44 -20.54
CA VAL A 12 -2.87 5.57 -21.20
C VAL A 12 -3.19 6.68 -20.20
N ASP A 13 -3.64 6.36 -18.99
CA ASP A 13 -3.90 7.34 -17.92
C ASP A 13 -2.63 8.10 -17.51
N ALA A 14 -1.47 7.43 -17.50
CA ALA A 14 -0.21 8.04 -17.12
C ALA A 14 0.28 9.13 -18.10
N GLY A 15 -0.22 9.19 -19.35
CA GLY A 15 0.07 10.22 -20.36
C GLY A 15 1.53 10.27 -20.88
N PHE A 16 2.48 9.77 -20.09
CA PHE A 16 3.90 9.58 -20.36
C PHE A 16 4.38 8.36 -19.56
N THR A 17 5.06 7.40 -20.18
CA THR A 17 5.64 6.24 -19.47
C THR A 17 6.85 6.66 -18.66
N ASN A 18 6.61 7.30 -17.52
CA ASN A 18 7.62 7.49 -16.50
C ASN A 18 8.04 6.12 -15.95
N ALA A 19 9.33 5.78 -16.07
CA ALA A 19 9.89 4.50 -15.63
C ALA A 19 9.68 4.23 -14.12
N ASP A 20 9.33 5.27 -13.35
CA ASP A 20 9.05 5.17 -11.92
C ASP A 20 7.82 4.31 -11.60
N TYR A 21 6.80 4.27 -12.47
CA TYR A 21 5.62 3.43 -12.25
C TYR A 21 5.92 1.92 -12.40
N TRP A 22 7.03 1.56 -13.04
CA TRP A 22 7.45 0.17 -13.27
C TRP A 22 8.44 -0.36 -12.23
N ARG A 23 8.64 0.40 -11.15
CA ARG A 23 9.44 -0.04 -10.00
C ARG A 23 8.71 -1.16 -9.25
N SER A 24 9.44 -1.94 -8.44
CA SER A 24 8.93 -3.05 -7.60
C SER A 24 7.84 -2.67 -6.58
N GLN A 25 7.38 -1.42 -6.60
CA GLN A 25 6.36 -0.84 -5.75
C GLN A 25 5.01 -1.55 -5.85
N ILE A 26 4.52 -1.85 -7.07
CA ILE A 26 3.22 -2.51 -7.25
C ILE A 26 3.24 -3.92 -6.64
N THR A 27 4.31 -4.68 -6.87
CA THR A 27 4.48 -6.03 -6.30
C THR A 27 4.50 -5.98 -4.77
N PHE A 28 5.22 -5.00 -4.20
CA PHE A 28 5.25 -4.81 -2.76
C PHE A 28 3.86 -4.49 -2.19
N PHE A 29 3.10 -3.61 -2.85
CA PHE A 29 1.73 -3.29 -2.46
C PHE A 29 0.80 -4.50 -2.52
N LEU A 30 0.95 -5.36 -3.52
CA LEU A 30 0.17 -6.60 -3.61
C LEU A 30 0.46 -7.55 -2.44
N TYR A 31 1.73 -7.70 -2.04
CA TYR A 31 2.08 -8.51 -0.88
C TYR A 31 1.52 -7.92 0.42
N VAL A 32 1.56 -6.61 0.57
CA VAL A 32 0.96 -5.93 1.73
C VAL A 32 -0.55 -6.17 1.80
N VAL A 33 -1.26 -5.96 0.68
CA VAL A 33 -2.71 -6.18 0.61
C VAL A 33 -3.06 -7.62 1.02
N LEU A 34 -2.27 -8.59 0.58
CA LEU A 34 -2.45 -10.00 0.93
C LEU A 34 -2.19 -10.27 2.43
N ILE A 35 -1.12 -9.69 3.00
CA ILE A 35 -0.76 -9.86 4.42
C ILE A 35 -1.82 -9.22 5.33
N VAL A 36 -2.25 -7.98 5.02
CA VAL A 36 -3.26 -7.26 5.81
C VAL A 36 -4.64 -7.94 5.70
N GLY A 37 -5.00 -8.40 4.50
CA GLY A 37 -6.25 -9.11 4.26
C GLY A 37 -6.34 -10.47 4.93
N GLY A 38 -5.22 -11.19 5.00
CA GLY A 38 -5.13 -12.57 5.47
C GLY A 38 -4.83 -13.50 4.29
N VAL A 39 -3.62 -14.09 4.32
CA VAL A 39 -3.00 -14.84 3.21
C VAL A 39 -3.84 -16.04 2.75
N ALA A 40 -4.67 -16.61 3.64
CA ALA A 40 -5.45 -17.82 3.39
C ALA A 40 -6.95 -17.56 3.07
N SER A 41 -7.37 -16.31 2.87
CA SER A 41 -8.80 -15.99 2.68
C SER A 41 -9.13 -15.45 1.29
N VAL A 42 -10.21 -15.95 0.67
CA VAL A 42 -10.68 -15.51 -0.66
C VAL A 42 -11.14 -14.04 -0.67
N LEU A 43 -11.67 -13.57 0.47
CA LEU A 43 -12.09 -12.17 0.66
C LEU A 43 -10.98 -11.27 1.24
N GLY A 44 -9.85 -11.87 1.63
CA GLY A 44 -8.69 -11.15 2.18
C GLY A 44 -8.18 -10.06 1.25
N PRO A 45 -7.95 -10.33 -0.06
CA PRO A 45 -7.48 -9.32 -0.99
C PRO A 45 -8.44 -8.11 -1.11
N ILE A 46 -9.75 -8.33 -1.03
CA ILE A 46 -10.75 -7.27 -1.15
C ILE A 46 -10.68 -6.35 0.07
N LEU A 47 -10.82 -6.91 1.28
CA LEU A 47 -10.77 -6.13 2.52
C LEU A 47 -9.39 -5.54 2.78
N GLY A 48 -8.33 -6.29 2.47
CA GLY A 48 -6.95 -5.84 2.53
C GLY A 48 -6.69 -4.66 1.60
N SER A 49 -7.26 -4.68 0.38
CA SER A 49 -7.15 -3.56 -0.55
C SER A 49 -7.88 -2.33 -0.03
N MET A 50 -9.09 -2.46 0.51
CA MET A 50 -9.85 -1.33 1.05
C MET A 50 -9.12 -0.65 2.21
N VAL A 51 -8.57 -1.43 3.13
CA VAL A 51 -7.82 -0.91 4.29
C VAL A 51 -6.49 -0.32 3.87
N PHE A 52 -5.74 -1.02 3.01
CA PHE A 52 -4.49 -0.51 2.45
C PHE A 52 -4.73 0.85 1.77
N TRP A 53 -5.78 0.97 0.98
CA TRP A 53 -6.08 2.19 0.25
C TRP A 53 -6.58 3.31 1.12
N PHE A 54 -7.37 3.02 2.15
CA PHE A 54 -7.73 3.99 3.17
C PHE A 54 -6.49 4.57 3.87
N VAL A 55 -5.60 3.70 4.34
CA VAL A 55 -4.36 4.11 5.03
C VAL A 55 -3.43 4.88 4.10
N PHE A 56 -3.29 4.42 2.86
CA PHE A 56 -2.46 5.06 1.84
C PHE A 56 -2.95 6.49 1.57
N GLN A 57 -4.24 6.65 1.31
CA GLN A 57 -4.83 7.94 0.98
C GLN A 57 -4.84 8.88 2.19
N ALA A 58 -5.14 8.37 3.39
CA ALA A 58 -5.09 9.16 4.62
C ALA A 58 -3.66 9.66 4.88
N SER A 59 -2.65 8.82 4.69
CA SER A 59 -1.24 9.21 4.86
C SER A 59 -0.81 10.24 3.82
N ASP A 60 -1.17 10.07 2.55
CA ASP A 60 -0.89 11.04 1.47
C ASP A 60 -1.58 12.39 1.74
N SER A 61 -2.85 12.39 2.17
CA SER A 61 -3.56 13.63 2.43
C SER A 61 -2.99 14.38 3.63
N LEU A 62 -2.67 13.68 4.71
CA LEU A 62 -2.08 14.29 5.91
C LEU A 62 -0.69 14.85 5.60
N LEU A 63 0.11 14.14 4.80
CA LEU A 63 1.41 14.61 4.35
C LEU A 63 1.31 15.87 3.50
N ARG A 64 0.41 15.88 2.50
CA ARG A 64 0.20 17.06 1.66
C ARG A 64 -0.27 18.25 2.47
N GLN A 65 -1.21 18.04 3.38
CA GLN A 65 -1.67 19.09 4.30
C GLN A 65 -0.52 19.61 5.19
N ALA A 66 0.30 18.73 5.76
CA ALA A 66 1.43 19.14 6.60
C ALA A 66 2.54 19.88 5.82
N VAL A 67 2.74 19.54 4.54
CA VAL A 67 3.65 20.26 3.65
C VAL A 67 3.08 21.62 3.23
N ASP A 68 1.79 21.67 2.89
CA ASP A 68 1.09 22.91 2.52
C ASP A 68 0.95 23.89 3.70
N GLU A 69 0.78 23.38 4.93
CA GLU A 69 0.79 24.18 6.16
C GLU A 69 2.19 24.67 6.56
N GLY A 70 3.24 24.31 5.81
CA GLY A 70 4.59 24.80 6.01
C GLY A 70 5.30 24.24 7.25
N VAL A 71 4.80 23.13 7.83
CA VAL A 71 5.35 22.51 9.05
C VAL A 71 6.81 22.08 8.87
N PHE A 72 7.23 21.80 7.63
CA PHE A 72 8.59 21.37 7.28
C PHE A 72 9.48 22.49 6.71
N GLY A 73 8.99 23.73 6.58
CA GLY A 73 9.74 24.86 6.03
C GLY A 73 10.31 24.60 4.62
N ASP A 74 11.57 24.98 4.40
CA ASP A 74 12.29 24.83 3.11
C ASP A 74 13.02 23.46 2.97
N ALA A 75 12.86 22.57 3.96
CA ALA A 75 13.58 21.29 4.02
C ALA A 75 12.93 20.17 3.19
N ILE A 76 11.65 20.32 2.84
CA ILE A 76 10.90 19.34 2.06
C ILE A 76 10.16 20.09 0.96
N THR A 77 10.59 19.91 -0.29
CA THR A 77 9.92 20.51 -1.44
C THR A 77 8.76 19.62 -1.90
N SER A 78 7.77 20.17 -2.60
CA SER A 78 6.64 19.42 -3.17
C SER A 78 7.04 18.20 -4.02
N THR A 79 8.26 18.19 -4.56
CA THR A 79 8.87 17.06 -5.29
C THR A 79 9.25 15.88 -4.40
N ASP A 80 9.60 16.11 -3.12
CA ASP A 80 10.05 15.09 -2.18
C ASP A 80 8.88 14.33 -1.51
N VAL A 81 7.66 14.86 -1.68
CA VAL A 81 6.43 14.29 -1.12
C VAL A 81 6.19 12.87 -1.63
N GLY A 82 6.56 12.56 -2.88
CA GLY A 82 6.42 11.22 -3.47
C GLY A 82 7.21 10.14 -2.71
N PRO A 83 8.54 10.29 -2.59
CA PRO A 83 9.39 9.39 -1.80
C PRO A 83 9.00 9.33 -0.31
N ILE A 84 8.70 10.47 0.32
CA ILE A 84 8.33 10.52 1.74
C ILE A 84 7.02 9.79 2.00
N ARG A 85 6.03 9.96 1.12
CA ARG A 85 4.77 9.20 1.17
C ARG A 85 5.02 7.70 1.12
N LEU A 86 5.91 7.24 0.24
CA LEU A 86 6.22 5.80 0.15
C LEU A 86 6.87 5.27 1.43
N ALA A 87 7.78 6.04 2.02
CA ALA A 87 8.39 5.70 3.29
C ALA A 87 7.36 5.65 4.44
N LEU A 88 6.48 6.66 4.51
CA LEU A 88 5.44 6.74 5.54
C LEU A 88 4.39 5.65 5.38
N VAL A 89 3.93 5.38 4.15
CA VAL A 89 3.05 4.24 3.86
C VAL A 89 3.71 2.95 4.30
N GLY A 90 4.98 2.71 3.91
CA GLY A 90 5.73 1.53 4.34
C GLY A 90 5.78 1.39 5.87
N LEU A 91 6.04 2.48 6.58
CA LEU A 91 6.09 2.51 8.04
C LEU A 91 4.72 2.25 8.67
N THR A 92 3.65 2.87 8.16
CA THR A 92 2.29 2.64 8.65
C THR A 92 1.87 1.19 8.46
N LEU A 93 2.30 0.56 7.36
CA LEU A 93 2.05 -0.85 7.11
C LEU A 93 2.86 -1.77 8.03
N MET A 94 4.12 -1.43 8.32
CA MET A 94 4.92 -2.15 9.32
C MET A 94 4.27 -2.08 10.71
N LEU A 95 3.76 -0.91 11.10
CA LEU A 95 3.00 -0.75 12.35
C LEU A 95 1.73 -1.60 12.35
N LEU A 96 0.98 -1.60 11.24
CA LEU A 96 -0.24 -2.40 11.11
C LEU A 96 0.07 -3.90 11.25
N MET A 97 1.17 -4.37 10.64
CA MET A 97 1.65 -5.74 10.75
C MET A 97 2.10 -6.11 12.17
N ILE A 98 2.77 -5.19 12.89
CA ILE A 98 3.18 -5.38 14.30
C ILE A 98 1.96 -5.51 15.21
N PHE A 99 0.96 -4.65 15.06
CA PHE A 99 -0.20 -4.64 15.96
C PHE A 99 -1.25 -5.71 15.62
N ARG A 100 -1.28 -6.21 14.38
CA ARG A 100 -2.23 -7.24 13.90
C ARG A 100 -1.55 -8.26 12.97
N PRO A 101 -0.64 -9.12 13.47
CA PRO A 101 0.18 -10.02 12.67
C PRO A 101 -0.60 -11.13 11.92
N GLN A 102 -1.88 -11.35 12.27
CA GLN A 102 -2.73 -12.37 11.65
C GLN A 102 -3.58 -11.84 10.49
N GLY A 103 -3.49 -10.55 10.15
CA GLY A 103 -4.41 -9.90 9.20
C GLY A 103 -5.84 -9.79 9.73
N ILE A 104 -6.75 -9.22 8.94
CA ILE A 104 -8.16 -8.99 9.34
C ILE A 104 -8.99 -10.27 9.30
N LEU A 105 -8.73 -11.16 8.33
CA LEU A 105 -9.49 -12.41 8.12
C LEU A 105 -8.64 -13.68 8.25
N GLY A 106 -7.42 -13.61 8.79
CA GLY A 106 -6.57 -14.78 8.95
C GLY A 106 -7.19 -15.80 9.91
N ASN A 107 -7.48 -17.00 9.40
CA ASN A 107 -8.00 -18.09 10.20
C ASN A 107 -6.89 -18.63 11.12
N ARG A 108 -7.03 -18.44 12.44
CA ARG A 108 -6.13 -19.02 13.46
C ARG A 108 -6.03 -20.55 13.42
N GLN A 109 -6.99 -21.21 12.78
CA GLN A 109 -7.12 -22.67 12.81
C GLN A 109 -6.09 -23.38 11.92
N GLU A 110 -5.57 -22.75 10.86
CA GLU A 110 -4.55 -23.39 10.00
C GLU A 110 -3.12 -23.18 10.51
N ALA A 111 -2.85 -22.07 11.21
CA ALA A 111 -1.55 -21.83 11.86
C ALA A 111 -1.22 -22.83 12.99
N LEU A 112 -2.22 -23.59 13.46
CA LEU A 112 -2.08 -24.59 14.53
C LEU A 112 -2.09 -26.04 14.02
N VAL A 113 -2.40 -26.27 12.73
CA VAL A 113 -2.43 -27.62 12.15
C VAL A 113 -1.06 -28.07 11.66
N ASP A 114 -0.14 -27.14 11.39
CA ASP A 114 1.27 -27.44 11.06
C ASP A 114 2.12 -27.83 12.29
N ASP A 115 1.57 -27.67 13.51
CA ASP A 115 2.25 -27.95 14.79
C ASP A 115 1.80 -29.29 15.42
N ARG A 116 1.25 -30.22 14.62
CA ARG A 116 0.83 -31.56 15.07
C ARG A 116 1.36 -32.68 14.19
#